data_AF-A0A2G9M809-F1
#
_entry.id   AF-A0A2G9M809-F1
#
_cell.length_a   1.000
_cell.length_b   1.000
_cell.length_c   1.000
_cell.angle_alpha   90.00
_cell.angle_beta   90.00
_cell.angle_gamma   90.00
#
_symmetry.space_group_name_H-M   'P 1'
#
loop_
_entity.id
_entity.type
_entity.pdbx_description
1 polymer ?
#
loop_
_entity_poly.entity_id
_entity_poly.type
_entity_poly.pdbx_seq_one_letter_code
_entity_poly.pdbx_strand_id
1 'polypeptide(L)'
;MPRRRSIIGIILSKLLGLVVFLVILLVVNMLAFFIGNPAFIRAVQLVNMNIWLLISISIILFVGELFGVLLFPFNLPAPLFNALGAVFLLRFIYRVFEFIESITMEGIFSLFKW
;
A
#
# COMPACT_ATOMS: atom_id res chain seq x y z
N MET A 1 -25.46 -17.99 1.44
CA MET A 1 -24.41 -18.99 1.78
C MET A 1 -23.06 -18.28 1.80
N PRO A 2 -22.30 -18.30 2.90
CA PRO A 2 -20.97 -17.69 2.89
C PRO A 2 -20.09 -18.51 1.94
N ARG A 3 -19.65 -17.89 0.84
CA ARG A 3 -18.73 -18.50 -0.12
C ARG A 3 -17.45 -18.81 0.66
N ARG A 4 -17.16 -20.09 0.96
CA ARG A 4 -15.90 -20.48 1.59
C ARG A 4 -14.79 -20.00 0.67
N ARG A 5 -14.19 -18.85 0.97
CA ARG A 5 -12.99 -18.40 0.26
C ARG A 5 -11.90 -19.40 0.66
N SER A 6 -11.42 -20.16 -0.32
CA SER A 6 -10.29 -21.04 -0.11
C SER A 6 -9.11 -20.19 0.34
N ILE A 7 -8.44 -20.61 1.43
CA ILE A 7 -7.22 -19.96 1.92
C ILE A 7 -6.20 -19.84 0.78
N ILE A 8 -6.08 -20.89 -0.03
CA ILE A 8 -5.24 -20.92 -1.23
C ILE A 8 -5.62 -19.83 -2.23
N GLY A 9 -6.92 -19.60 -2.45
CA GLY A 9 -7.41 -18.54 -3.32
C GLY A 9 -7.11 -17.14 -2.81
N ILE A 10 -7.11 -16.94 -1.50
CA ILE A 10 -6.73 -15.66 -0.87
C ILE A 10 -5.23 -15.41 -1.08
N ILE A 11 -4.40 -16.40 -0.77
CA ILE A 11 -2.94 -16.34 -0.98
C ILE A 11 -2.61 -16.00 -2.44
N LEU A 12 -3.18 -16.75 -3.40
CA LEU A 12 -2.96 -16.52 -4.83
C LEU A 12 -3.39 -15.12 -5.27
N SER A 13 -4.58 -14.67 -4.87
CA SER A 13 -5.08 -13.34 -5.28
C SER A 13 -4.21 -12.20 -4.75
N LYS A 14 -3.67 -12.34 -3.53
CA LYS A 14 -2.87 -11.30 -2.87
C LYS A 14 -1.45 -11.27 -3.41
N LEU A 15 -0.84 -12.44 -3.61
CA LEU A 15 0.46 -12.55 -4.28
C LEU A 15 0.39 -12.02 -5.71
N LEU A 16 -0.66 -12.35 -6.46
CA LEU A 16 -0.87 -11.83 -7.81
C LEU A 16 -0.99 -10.30 -7.78
N GLY A 17 -1.75 -9.74 -6.83
CA GLY A 17 -1.85 -8.29 -6.66
C GLY A 17 -0.51 -7.62 -6.40
N LEU A 18 0.34 -8.22 -5.55
CA LEU A 18 1.69 -7.72 -5.28
C LEU A 18 2.59 -7.79 -6.53
N VAL A 19 2.54 -8.90 -7.26
CA VAL A 19 3.31 -9.06 -8.51
C VAL A 19 2.87 -8.03 -9.54
N VAL A 20 1.56 -7.84 -9.74
CA VAL A 20 1.01 -6.83 -10.65
C VAL A 20 1.46 -5.43 -10.23
N PHE A 21 1.42 -5.11 -8.94
CA PHE A 21 1.92 -3.84 -8.42
C PHE A 21 3.41 -3.63 -8.75
N LEU A 22 4.25 -4.64 -8.55
CA LEU A 22 5.69 -4.55 -8.87
C LEU A 22 5.94 -4.39 -10.38
N VAL A 23 5.16 -5.07 -11.23
CA VAL A 23 5.24 -4.91 -12.70
C VAL A 23 4.84 -3.49 -13.11
N ILE A 24 3.77 -2.95 -12.55
CA ILE A 24 3.35 -1.56 -12.80
C ILE A 24 4.46 -0.60 -12.36
N LEU A 25 5.05 -0.81 -11.18
CA LEU A 25 6.14 0.03 -10.69
C LEU A 25 7.36 -0.02 -11.61
N LEU A 26 7.70 -1.19 -12.15
CA LEU A 26 8.77 -1.33 -13.13
C LEU A 26 8.46 -0.52 -14.40
N VAL A 27 7.25 -0.65 -14.95
CA VAL A 27 6.82 0.09 -16.15
C VAL A 27 6.87 1.60 -15.91
N VAL A 28 6.34 2.06 -14.78
CA VAL A 28 6.32 3.48 -14.42
C VAL A 28 7.75 4.03 -14.23
N ASN A 29 8.66 3.25 -13.66
CA ASN A 29 10.08 3.60 -13.57
C ASN A 29 10.73 3.75 -14.96
N MET A 30 10.43 2.84 -15.89
CA MET A 30 10.92 2.96 -17.27
C MET A 30 10.37 4.23 -17.93
N LEU A 31 9.06 4.49 -17.79
CA LEU A 31 8.45 5.71 -18.33
C LEU A 31 9.05 6.99 -17.77
N ALA A 32 9.50 6.99 -16.51
CA ALA A 32 10.12 8.17 -15.89
C ALA A 32 11.42 8.57 -16.59
N PHE A 33 12.14 7.62 -17.17
CA PHE A 33 13.33 7.89 -17.97
C PHE A 33 13.00 8.58 -19.31
N PHE A 34 11.83 8.30 -19.90
CA PHE A 34 11.46 8.83 -21.22
C PHE A 34 10.67 10.15 -21.17
N ILE A 35 9.80 10.34 -20.17
CA ILE A 35 8.83 11.45 -20.15
C ILE A 35 9.49 12.79 -19.79
N GLY A 36 10.61 12.80 -19.05
CA GLY A 36 11.37 14.00 -18.71
C GLY A 36 10.63 15.06 -17.87
N ASN A 37 9.37 14.82 -17.51
CA ASN A 37 8.55 15.74 -16.72
C ASN A 37 8.97 15.67 -15.24
N PRO A 38 9.39 16.80 -14.62
CA PRO A 38 9.86 16.80 -13.23
C PRO A 38 8.83 16.33 -12.20
N ALA A 39 7.54 16.67 -12.38
CA ALA A 39 6.48 16.24 -11.48
C ALA A 39 6.23 14.72 -11.58
N PHE A 40 6.27 14.17 -12.80
CA PHE A 40 6.15 12.73 -13.02
C PHE A 40 7.32 11.98 -12.37
N ILE A 41 8.56 12.43 -12.59
CA ILE A 41 9.76 11.80 -11.99
C ILE A 41 9.66 11.82 -10.46
N ARG A 42 9.24 12.93 -9.86
CA ARG A 42 9.05 13.02 -8.39
C ARG A 42 7.94 12.10 -7.90
N ALA A 43 6.83 11.94 -8.65
CA ALA A 43 5.78 10.99 -8.30
C ALA A 43 6.30 9.54 -8.29
N VAL A 44 7.11 9.18 -9.29
CA VAL A 44 7.76 7.86 -9.35
C VAL A 44 8.74 7.69 -8.18
N GLN A 45 9.51 8.72 -7.84
CA GLN A 45 10.41 8.71 -6.70
C GLN A 45 9.67 8.52 -5.36
N LEU A 46 8.50 9.15 -5.18
CA LEU A 46 7.66 8.94 -3.99
C LEU A 46 7.37 7.46 -3.76
N VAL A 47 6.95 6.74 -4.82
CA VAL A 47 6.63 5.31 -4.71
C VAL A 47 7.89 4.49 -4.43
N ASN A 48 8.99 4.76 -5.12
CA ASN A 48 10.25 4.03 -4.91
C ASN A 48 10.83 4.24 -3.50
N MET A 49 10.81 5.47 -2.98
CA MET A 49 11.28 5.78 -1.62
C MET A 49 10.44 5.11 -0.54
N ASN A 50 9.17 4.83 -0.83
CA ASN A 50 8.24 4.19 0.10
C ASN A 50 7.96 2.72 -0.26
N ILE A 51 8.76 2.10 -1.13
CA ILE A 51 8.49 0.72 -1.58
C ILE A 51 8.48 -0.28 -0.42
N TRP A 52 9.39 -0.13 0.53
CA TRP A 52 9.44 -0.95 1.73
C TRP A 52 8.19 -0.78 2.60
N LEU A 53 7.70 0.45 2.74
CA LEU A 53 6.46 0.74 3.46
C LEU A 53 5.27 0.05 2.79
N LEU A 54 5.17 0.13 1.46
CA LEU A 54 4.10 -0.50 0.68
C LEU A 54 4.14 -2.03 0.76
N ILE A 55 5.33 -2.62 0.71
CA ILE A 55 5.52 -4.07 0.92
C ILE A 55 5.09 -4.46 2.35
N SER A 56 5.50 -3.70 3.37
CA SER A 56 5.09 -3.95 4.75
C SER A 56 3.57 -3.86 4.93
N ILE A 57 2.91 -2.84 4.37
CA ILE A 57 1.44 -2.72 4.38
C ILE A 57 0.81 -3.96 3.77
N SER A 58 1.29 -4.38 2.59
CA SER A 58 0.77 -5.55 1.89
C SER A 58 0.88 -6.82 2.74
N ILE A 59 2.04 -7.06 3.35
CA ILE A 59 2.28 -8.22 4.22
C ILE A 59 1.40 -8.18 5.47
N ILE A 60 1.33 -7.05 6.17
CA ILE A 60 0.57 -6.92 7.42
C ILE A 60 -0.92 -7.14 7.17
N LEU A 61 -1.48 -6.48 6.16
CA LEU A 61 -2.90 -6.64 5.79
C LEU A 61 -3.20 -8.06 5.31
N PHE A 62 -2.28 -8.68 4.57
CA PHE A 62 -2.41 -10.06 4.15
C PHE A 62 -2.46 -11.02 5.33
N VAL A 63 -1.59 -10.84 6.33
CA VAL A 63 -1.62 -11.64 7.57
C VAL A 63 -2.96 -11.45 8.30
N GLY A 64 -3.46 -10.22 8.38
CA GLY A 64 -4.79 -9.93 8.94
C GLY A 64 -5.92 -10.66 8.22
N GLU A 65 -5.90 -10.69 6.88
CA GLU A 65 -6.86 -11.44 6.08
C GLU A 65 -6.75 -12.95 6.28
N LEU A 66 -5.53 -13.51 6.39
CA LEU A 66 -5.33 -14.92 6.67
C LEU A 66 -5.96 -15.33 8.01
N PHE A 67 -5.69 -14.57 9.07
CA PHE A 67 -6.32 -14.79 10.37
C PHE A 67 -7.84 -14.63 10.31
N GLY A 68 -8.35 -13.67 9.52
CA GLY A 68 -9.79 -13.40 9.41
C GLY A 68 -10.61 -14.55 8.81
N VAL A 69 -9.97 -15.48 8.12
CA VAL A 69 -10.61 -16.65 7.48
C VAL A 69 -10.65 -17.86 8.42
N LEU A 70 -9.84 -17.84 9.48
CA LEU A 70 -9.81 -18.90 10.48
C LEU A 70 -11.10 -18.88 11.32
N LEU A 71 -11.41 -20.01 11.94
CA LEU A 71 -12.52 -20.11 12.89
C LEU A 71 -12.11 -19.49 14.23
N PHE A 72 -13.10 -18.98 14.96
CA PHE A 72 -12.90 -18.54 16.34
C PHE A 72 -12.33 -19.69 17.18
N PRO A 73 -11.31 -19.46 18.03
CA PRO A 73 -10.73 -18.18 18.44
C PRO A 73 -9.53 -17.69 17.60
N PHE A 74 -9.12 -18.43 16.57
CA PHE A 74 -7.92 -18.12 15.80
C PHE A 74 -8.04 -16.90 14.88
N ASN A 75 -9.24 -16.35 14.71
CA ASN A 75 -9.48 -15.09 13.99
C ASN A 75 -9.29 -13.82 14.84
N LEU A 76 -9.11 -13.95 16.16
CA LEU A 76 -8.89 -12.83 17.07
C LEU A 76 -7.69 -11.94 16.73
N PRO A 77 -6.57 -12.45 16.16
CA PRO A 77 -5.48 -11.58 15.72
C PRO A 77 -5.81 -10.72 14.50
N ALA A 78 -6.85 -11.06 13.72
CA ALA A 78 -7.15 -10.37 12.46
C ALA A 78 -7.41 -8.86 12.63
N PRO A 79 -8.26 -8.40 13.58
CA PRO A 79 -8.45 -6.99 13.84
C PRO A 79 -7.15 -6.25 14.20
N LEU A 80 -6.23 -6.88 14.94
CA LEU A 80 -4.96 -6.28 15.33
C LEU A 80 -4.06 -6.03 14.11
N PHE A 81 -3.86 -7.05 13.26
CA PHE A 81 -3.08 -6.90 12.03
C PHE A 81 -3.71 -5.90 11.06
N ASN A 82 -5.05 -5.91 10.93
CA ASN A 82 -5.75 -4.96 10.08
C ASN A 82 -5.59 -3.51 10.59
N ALA A 83 -5.67 -3.29 11.90
CA ALA A 83 -5.44 -1.97 12.49
C ALA A 83 -3.99 -1.50 12.28
N LEU A 84 -3.00 -2.36 12.52
CA LEU A 84 -1.59 -2.03 12.27
C LEU A 84 -1.33 -1.70 10.80
N GLY A 85 -1.89 -2.50 9.88
CA GLY A 85 -1.77 -2.24 8.44
C GLY A 85 -2.43 -0.92 8.04
N ALA A 86 -3.56 -0.58 8.66
CA ALA A 86 -4.24 0.70 8.43
C ALA A 86 -3.40 1.90 8.91
N VAL A 87 -2.69 1.80 10.04
CA VAL A 87 -1.77 2.86 10.50
C VAL A 87 -0.64 3.10 9.49
N PHE A 88 -0.06 2.03 8.95
CA PHE A 88 0.98 2.15 7.93
C PHE A 88 0.43 2.72 6.63
N LEU A 89 -0.79 2.32 6.24
CA LEU A 89 -1.49 2.87 5.09
C LEU A 89 -1.76 4.37 5.24
N LEU A 90 -2.23 4.81 6.41
CA LEU A 90 -2.41 6.23 6.72
C LEU A 90 -1.09 6.99 6.58
N ARG A 91 0.02 6.44 7.09
CA ARG A 91 1.34 7.03 6.91
C ARG A 91 1.70 7.21 5.44
N PHE A 92 1.42 6.23 4.58
CA PHE A 92 1.65 6.37 3.14
C PHE A 92 0.75 7.43 2.51
N ILE A 93 -0.52 7.51 2.91
CA ILE A 93 -1.45 8.55 2.46
C ILE A 93 -0.93 9.94 2.84
N TYR A 94 -0.39 10.12 4.06
CA TYR A 94 0.26 11.38 4.42
C TYR A 94 1.45 11.73 3.53
N ARG A 95 2.29 10.74 3.16
CA ARG A 95 3.39 10.96 2.19
C ARG A 95 2.87 11.43 0.82
N VAL A 96 1.72 10.93 0.39
CA VAL A 96 1.07 11.39 -0.85
C VAL A 96 0.62 12.84 -0.72
N PHE A 97 0.03 13.23 0.42
CA PHE A 97 -0.34 14.63 0.65
C PHE A 97 0.88 15.56 0.71
N GLU A 98 1.94 15.19 1.42
CA GLU A 98 3.21 15.93 1.45
C GLU A 98 3.77 16.13 0.02
N PHE A 99 3.66 15.10 -0.83
CA PHE A 99 4.05 15.18 -2.22
C PHE A 99 3.19 16.16 -3.03
N ILE A 100 1.87 16.12 -2.86
CA ILE A 100 0.96 17.05 -3.55
C ILE A 100 1.27 18.49 -3.13
N GLU A 101 1.47 18.77 -1.84
CA GLU A 101 1.86 20.10 -1.35
C GLU A 101 3.17 20.59 -1.98
N SER A 102 4.14 19.68 -2.15
CA SER A 102 5.43 20.01 -2.76
C SER A 102 5.30 20.48 -4.22
N ILE A 103 4.18 20.18 -4.87
CA ILE A 103 3.87 20.58 -6.24
C ILE A 103 2.96 21.80 -6.28
N THR A 104 1.92 21.84 -5.44
CA THR A 104 0.91 22.91 -5.46
C THR A 104 1.34 24.18 -4.71
N MET A 105 2.38 24.11 -3.87
CA MET A 105 2.82 25.22 -3.00
C MET A 105 1.76 25.71 -2.01
N GLU A 106 0.68 24.94 -1.82
CA GLU A 106 -0.40 25.25 -0.88
C GLU A 106 -0.19 24.44 0.41
N GLY A 107 0.02 25.12 1.54
CA GLY A 107 0.31 24.49 2.84
C GLY A 107 -0.92 23.94 3.57
N ILE A 108 -1.92 23.41 2.84
CA ILE A 108 -3.23 23.01 3.38
C ILE A 108 -3.13 21.86 4.39
N PHE A 109 -2.17 20.96 4.21
CA PHE A 109 -1.93 19.79 5.07
C PHE A 109 -0.86 20.04 6.15
N SER A 110 -0.25 21.23 6.21
CA SER A 110 0.65 21.62 7.30
C SER A 110 0.02 21.53 8.69
N LEU A 111 -1.31 21.62 8.78
CA LEU A 111 -2.11 21.46 10.00
C LEU A 111 -2.14 20.02 10.54
N PHE A 112 -1.75 19.02 9.73
CA PHE A 112 -1.76 17.60 10.08
C PHE A 112 -0.35 17.02 10.29
N LYS A 113 0.68 17.86 10.44
CA LYS A 113 2.02 17.42 10.85
C LYS A 113 1.98 17.00 12.34
N TRP A 114 1.84 15.69 12.57
CA TRP A 114 1.97 15.04 13.88
C TRP A 114 3.28 14.26 13.95
#